data_AF-A0A8H6TCN8-F1
#
_entry.id   AF-A0A8H6TCN8-F1
#
_cell.length_a   1.000
_cell.length_b   1.000
_cell.length_c   1.000
_cell.angle_alpha   90.00
_cell.angle_beta   90.00
_cell.angle_gamma   90.00
#
_symmetry.space_group_name_H-M   'P 1'
#
loop_
_entity.id
_entity.type
_entity.pdbx_description
1 polymer ?
#
loop_
_entity_poly.entity_id
_entity_poly.type
_entity_poly.pdbx_seq_one_letter_code
_entity_poly.pdbx_strand_id
1 'polypeptide(L)'
;MSGPTAVTSFSPALHRQLQVVSLVFAGTASVCVWDVLNNLQAEYRMLKKSKFGLASVAYIASRVGSLIYSLGILLFSTYPLQDCAASLHAFEAFYPIATTGSAYLFYARLRAVSGFNRAITFTFALLWLCVLGTSLLIPIVGKAASVNNVCLYTSSDDYSGAAGITILVYDTAVFLTISYQLVGNYGLDVDPTDSARGTACSWDRARWFISGKNLPAFSKTLLTEGQVYYMITVLVNVVAIALVYAPQDLASWHAVSIGGPSWGLSAKEKT
;
A
#
# COMPACT_ATOMS: atom_id res chain seq x y z
N MET A 1 -22.42 49.11 2.17
CA MET A 1 -20.94 49.14 2.20
C MET A 1 -20.45 47.74 2.42
N SER A 2 -20.11 47.07 1.32
CA SER A 2 -19.59 45.71 1.25
C SER A 2 -18.14 45.67 1.73
N GLY A 3 -17.90 45.15 2.92
CA GLY A 3 -16.56 44.79 3.38
C GLY A 3 -16.05 43.56 2.62
N PRO A 4 -14.77 43.49 2.24
CA PRO A 4 -14.25 42.39 1.46
C PRO A 4 -14.30 41.12 2.32
N THR A 5 -15.10 40.15 1.89
CA THR A 5 -14.96 38.76 2.31
C THR A 5 -13.53 38.35 1.99
N ALA A 6 -12.71 38.18 3.02
CA ALA A 6 -11.39 37.61 2.90
C ALA A 6 -11.55 36.19 2.38
N VAL A 7 -11.48 36.05 1.06
CA VAL A 7 -11.23 34.80 0.38
C VAL A 7 -9.91 34.31 0.96
N THR A 8 -9.96 33.27 1.80
CA THR A 8 -8.77 32.56 2.27
C THR A 8 -8.19 31.79 1.09
N SER A 9 -7.62 32.53 0.13
CA SER A 9 -6.97 31.97 -1.04
C SER A 9 -5.81 31.09 -0.58
N PHE A 10 -5.75 29.85 -1.07
CA PHE A 10 -4.61 28.98 -0.85
C PHE A 10 -3.32 29.70 -1.26
N SER A 11 -2.23 29.48 -0.50
CA SER A 11 -0.93 29.94 -0.96
C SER A 11 -0.61 29.29 -2.31
N PRO A 12 0.09 29.98 -3.24
CA PRO A 12 0.42 29.41 -4.54
C PRO A 12 1.20 28.08 -4.46
N ALA A 13 1.99 27.90 -3.39
CA ALA A 13 2.70 26.67 -3.10
C ALA A 13 1.74 25.52 -2.74
N LEU A 14 0.79 25.77 -1.84
CA LEU A 14 -0.22 24.79 -1.44
C LEU A 14 -1.13 24.39 -2.60
N HIS A 15 -1.54 25.36 -3.44
CA HIS A 15 -2.34 25.05 -4.62
C HIS A 15 -1.61 24.10 -5.58
N ARG A 16 -0.30 24.31 -5.82
CA ARG A 16 0.51 23.40 -6.64
C ARG A 16 0.64 22.01 -6.02
N GLN A 17 0.86 21.92 -4.70
CA GLN A 17 0.93 20.63 -4.00
C GLN A 17 -0.38 19.84 -4.16
N LEU A 18 -1.53 20.49 -3.95
CA LEU A 18 -2.85 19.86 -4.10
C LEU A 18 -3.12 19.40 -5.53
N GLN A 19 -2.71 20.18 -6.54
CA GLN A 19 -2.81 19.79 -7.94
C GLN A 19 -1.96 18.54 -8.26
N VAL A 20 -0.70 18.51 -7.80
CA VAL A 20 0.18 17.35 -8.00
C VAL A 20 -0.41 16.10 -7.34
N VAL A 21 -0.87 16.21 -6.09
CA VAL A 21 -1.51 15.11 -5.35
C VAL A 21 -2.76 14.61 -6.08
N SER A 22 -3.61 15.52 -6.55
CA SER A 22 -4.83 15.15 -7.30
C SER A 22 -4.50 14.45 -8.62
N LEU A 23 -3.45 14.88 -9.33
CA LEU A 23 -2.98 14.21 -10.55
C LEU A 23 -2.43 12.81 -10.26
N VAL A 24 -1.70 12.63 -9.17
CA VAL A 24 -1.22 11.31 -8.73
C VAL A 24 -2.40 10.40 -8.42
N PHE A 25 -3.40 10.87 -7.66
CA PHE A 25 -4.61 10.09 -7.39
C PHE A 25 -5.41 9.77 -8.65
N ALA A 26 -5.52 10.72 -9.59
CA ALA A 26 -6.17 10.50 -10.87
C ALA A 26 -5.45 9.43 -11.70
N GLY A 27 -4.11 9.48 -11.74
CA GLY A 27 -3.26 8.46 -12.37
C GLY A 27 -3.46 7.09 -11.74
N THR A 28 -3.38 6.98 -10.41
CA THR A 28 -3.58 5.73 -9.68
C THR A 28 -4.97 5.16 -9.92
N ALA A 29 -6.02 5.98 -9.81
CA ALA A 29 -7.39 5.55 -10.08
C ALA A 29 -7.57 5.06 -11.53
N SER A 30 -6.96 5.76 -12.50
CA SER A 30 -6.99 5.36 -13.92
C SER A 30 -6.32 4.00 -14.12
N VAL A 31 -5.16 3.77 -13.50
CA VAL A 31 -4.46 2.47 -13.55
C VAL A 31 -5.29 1.38 -12.89
N CYS A 32 -5.91 1.64 -11.72
CA CYS A 32 -6.78 0.67 -11.05
C CYS A 32 -8.00 0.30 -11.92
N VAL A 33 -8.66 1.28 -12.53
CA VAL A 33 -9.78 1.05 -13.45
C VAL A 33 -9.32 0.23 -14.65
N TRP A 34 -8.20 0.61 -15.26
CA TRP A 34 -7.60 -0.10 -16.39
C TRP A 34 -7.28 -1.57 -16.03
N ASP A 35 -6.70 -1.81 -14.87
CA ASP A 35 -6.34 -3.15 -14.38
C ASP A 35 -7.59 -4.01 -14.10
N VAL A 36 -8.68 -3.42 -13.59
CA VAL A 36 -9.97 -4.10 -13.42
C VAL A 36 -10.56 -4.48 -14.78
N LEU A 37 -10.60 -3.55 -15.74
CA LEU A 37 -11.18 -3.80 -17.06
C LEU A 37 -10.43 -4.89 -17.84
N ASN A 38 -9.09 -4.87 -17.82
CA ASN A 38 -8.29 -5.87 -18.54
C ASN A 38 -8.42 -7.27 -17.95
N ASN A 39 -8.52 -7.38 -16.63
CA ASN A 39 -8.59 -8.68 -15.96
C ASN A 39 -10.02 -9.20 -15.76
N LEU A 40 -11.04 -8.38 -16.02
CA LEU A 40 -12.45 -8.71 -15.77
C LEU A 40 -12.87 -10.05 -16.39
N GLN A 41 -12.41 -10.35 -17.61
CA GLN A 41 -12.76 -11.61 -18.28
C GLN A 41 -12.13 -12.82 -17.57
N ALA A 42 -10.89 -12.70 -17.10
CA ALA A 42 -10.21 -13.76 -16.36
C ALA A 42 -10.85 -13.96 -14.99
N GLU A 43 -11.18 -12.87 -14.30
CA GLU A 43 -11.87 -12.87 -13.01
C GLU A 43 -13.25 -13.52 -13.11
N TYR A 44 -14.03 -13.17 -14.14
CA TYR A 44 -15.33 -13.79 -14.41
C TYR A 44 -15.23 -15.30 -14.65
N ARG A 45 -14.20 -15.74 -15.40
CA ARG A 45 -13.93 -17.18 -15.58
C ARG A 45 -13.53 -17.85 -14.28
N MET A 46 -12.74 -17.19 -13.43
CA MET A 46 -12.36 -17.70 -12.11
C MET A 46 -13.59 -17.88 -11.20
N LEU A 47 -14.48 -16.90 -11.17
CA LEU A 47 -15.75 -16.95 -10.42
C LEU A 47 -16.67 -18.09 -10.90
N LYS A 48 -16.68 -18.38 -12.21
CA LYS A 48 -17.50 -19.45 -12.77
C LYS A 48 -16.91 -20.86 -12.67
N LYS A 49 -15.58 -21.00 -12.67
CA LYS A 49 -14.91 -22.30 -12.80
C LYS A 49 -14.14 -22.76 -11.56
N SER A 50 -13.79 -21.86 -10.65
CA SER A 50 -12.93 -22.17 -9.51
C SER A 50 -13.74 -22.64 -8.30
N LYS A 51 -13.17 -23.57 -7.53
CA LYS A 51 -13.62 -23.82 -6.15
C LYS A 51 -13.28 -22.57 -5.33
N PHE A 52 -14.28 -21.94 -4.72
CA PHE A 52 -14.09 -20.74 -3.91
C PHE A 52 -13.22 -21.05 -2.69
N GLY A 53 -11.94 -20.66 -2.76
CA GLY A 53 -11.00 -20.71 -1.65
C GLY A 53 -10.81 -19.34 -1.01
N LEU A 54 -10.22 -19.31 0.19
CA LEU A 54 -9.94 -18.07 0.93
C LEU A 54 -9.08 -17.07 0.12
N ALA A 55 -8.11 -17.56 -0.65
CA ALA A 55 -7.30 -16.71 -1.53
C ALA A 55 -8.13 -16.05 -2.65
N SER A 56 -9.14 -16.73 -3.20
CA SER A 56 -10.03 -16.13 -4.20
C SER A 56 -10.89 -15.02 -3.61
N VAL A 57 -11.40 -15.22 -2.40
CA VAL A 57 -12.18 -14.20 -1.68
C VAL A 57 -11.30 -12.99 -1.36
N ALA A 58 -10.11 -13.22 -0.80
CA ALA A 58 -9.15 -12.16 -0.50
C ALA A 58 -8.73 -11.37 -1.75
N TYR A 59 -8.58 -12.05 -2.89
CA TYR A 59 -8.29 -11.41 -4.17
C TYR A 59 -9.41 -10.47 -4.61
N ILE A 60 -10.65 -10.95 -4.64
CA ILE A 60 -11.80 -10.12 -5.07
C ILE A 60 -11.99 -8.95 -4.10
N ALA A 61 -11.91 -9.20 -2.79
CA ALA A 61 -12.04 -8.18 -1.76
C ALA A 61 -10.95 -7.10 -1.89
N SER A 62 -9.69 -7.52 -2.09
CA SER A 62 -8.57 -6.59 -2.30
C SER A 62 -8.80 -5.71 -3.54
N ARG A 63 -9.24 -6.30 -4.65
CA ARG A 63 -9.46 -5.60 -5.92
C ARG A 63 -10.58 -4.57 -5.82
N VAL A 64 -11.72 -4.98 -5.28
CA VAL A 64 -12.87 -4.08 -5.07
C VAL A 64 -12.52 -2.99 -4.06
N GLY A 65 -11.87 -3.35 -2.95
CA GLY A 65 -11.42 -2.39 -1.94
C GLY A 65 -10.44 -1.36 -2.51
N SER A 66 -9.47 -1.81 -3.30
CA SER A 66 -8.46 -0.92 -3.92
C SER A 66 -9.11 0.06 -4.91
N LEU A 67 -10.07 -0.41 -5.70
CA LEU A 67 -10.80 0.42 -6.65
C LEU A 67 -11.65 1.47 -5.94
N ILE A 68 -12.44 1.06 -4.94
CA ILE A 68 -13.30 1.97 -4.17
C ILE A 68 -12.45 3.00 -3.42
N TYR A 69 -11.38 2.57 -2.76
CA TYR A 69 -10.46 3.47 -2.07
C TYR A 69 -9.83 4.48 -3.02
N SER A 70 -9.29 4.03 -4.16
CA SER A 70 -8.60 4.89 -5.12
C SER A 70 -9.53 5.93 -5.76
N LEU A 71 -10.73 5.52 -6.14
CA LEU A 71 -11.76 6.44 -6.67
C LEU A 71 -12.28 7.38 -5.57
N GLY A 72 -12.48 6.86 -4.35
CA GLY A 72 -12.92 7.64 -3.21
C GLY A 72 -11.97 8.77 -2.84
N ILE A 73 -10.66 8.48 -2.77
CA ILE A 73 -9.64 9.50 -2.49
C ILE A 73 -9.49 10.51 -3.63
N LEU A 74 -9.67 10.10 -4.89
CA LEU A 74 -9.74 11.03 -6.00
C LEU A 74 -10.94 11.98 -5.86
N LEU A 75 -12.14 11.45 -5.56
CA LEU A 75 -13.35 12.24 -5.35
C LEU A 75 -13.19 13.20 -4.16
N PHE A 76 -12.62 12.73 -3.06
CA PHE A 76 -12.31 13.54 -1.89
C PHE A 76 -11.43 14.75 -2.22
N SER A 77 -10.45 14.57 -3.10
CA SER A 77 -9.47 15.61 -3.44
C SER A 77 -9.95 16.59 -4.52
N THR A 78 -10.93 16.19 -5.35
CA THR A 78 -11.32 16.94 -6.56
C THR A 78 -12.74 17.48 -6.52
N TYR A 79 -13.63 16.89 -5.73
CA TYR A 79 -15.04 17.23 -5.72
C TYR A 79 -15.46 17.87 -4.39
N PRO A 80 -16.33 18.90 -4.42
CA PRO A 80 -16.90 19.47 -3.20
C PRO A 80 -17.85 18.47 -2.53
N LEU A 81 -17.43 17.89 -1.41
CA LEU A 81 -18.26 17.00 -0.60
C LEU A 81 -18.98 17.79 0.49
N GLN A 82 -20.21 17.39 0.80
CA GLN A 82 -21.02 18.04 1.83
C GLN A 82 -20.45 17.80 3.23
N ASP A 83 -20.01 16.57 3.50
CA ASP A 83 -19.36 16.18 4.75
C ASP A 83 -18.02 15.51 4.44
N CYS A 84 -16.94 16.27 4.60
CA CYS A 84 -15.58 15.81 4.35
C CYS A 84 -15.16 14.70 5.33
N ALA A 85 -15.58 14.78 6.60
CA ALA A 85 -15.18 13.81 7.61
C ALA A 85 -15.86 12.47 7.36
N ALA A 86 -17.19 12.47 7.18
CA ALA A 86 -17.94 11.25 6.89
C ALA A 86 -17.46 10.58 5.60
N SER A 87 -17.18 11.37 4.55
CA SER A 87 -16.70 10.84 3.28
C SER A 87 -15.29 10.26 3.39
N LEU A 88 -14.39 10.92 4.13
CA LEU A 88 -13.04 10.39 4.38
C LEU A 88 -13.12 9.03 5.05
N HIS A 89 -13.84 8.92 6.17
CA HIS A 89 -13.98 7.65 6.90
C HIS A 89 -14.62 6.56 6.02
N ALA A 90 -15.61 6.92 5.20
CA ALA A 90 -16.26 5.99 4.28
C ALA A 90 -15.28 5.43 3.23
N PHE A 91 -14.43 6.26 2.64
CA PHE A 91 -13.44 5.82 1.67
C PHE A 91 -12.27 5.07 2.32
N GLU A 92 -11.75 5.58 3.43
CA GLU A 92 -10.64 4.95 4.18
C GLU A 92 -11.01 3.60 4.79
N ALA A 93 -12.30 3.33 5.06
CA ALA A 93 -12.75 2.01 5.51
C ALA A 93 -12.42 0.88 4.51
N PHE A 94 -12.22 1.20 3.23
CA PHE A 94 -11.83 0.22 2.21
C PHE A 94 -10.31 -0.01 2.15
N TYR A 95 -9.50 0.88 2.73
CA TYR A 95 -8.05 0.74 2.75
C TYR A 95 -7.58 -0.55 3.45
N PRO A 96 -8.04 -0.89 4.68
CA PRO A 96 -7.67 -2.15 5.31
C PRO A 96 -8.05 -3.37 4.48
N ILE A 97 -9.19 -3.35 3.80
CA ILE A 97 -9.66 -4.46 2.97
C ILE A 97 -8.72 -4.67 1.79
N ALA A 98 -8.36 -3.57 1.12
CA ALA A 98 -7.42 -3.55 0.01
C ALA A 98 -6.04 -4.10 0.41
N THR A 99 -5.42 -3.48 1.41
CA THR A 99 -4.04 -3.78 1.80
C THR A 99 -3.90 -5.17 2.41
N THR A 100 -4.79 -5.54 3.33
CA THR A 100 -4.67 -6.82 4.04
C THR A 100 -5.07 -8.00 3.17
N GLY A 101 -5.99 -7.79 2.22
CA GLY A 101 -6.30 -8.77 1.18
C GLY A 101 -5.09 -9.03 0.29
N SER A 102 -4.43 -7.97 -0.20
CA SER A 102 -3.20 -8.09 -0.99
C SER A 102 -2.07 -8.78 -0.22
N ALA A 103 -1.84 -8.36 1.04
CA ALA A 103 -0.85 -8.99 1.91
C ALA A 103 -1.19 -10.47 2.18
N TYR A 104 -2.47 -10.82 2.34
CA TYR A 104 -2.88 -12.22 2.52
C TYR A 104 -2.54 -13.08 1.28
N LEU A 105 -2.70 -12.55 0.07
CA LEU A 105 -2.32 -13.26 -1.15
C LEU A 105 -0.82 -13.56 -1.19
N PHE A 106 0.00 -12.59 -0.77
CA PHE A 106 1.43 -12.77 -0.63
C PHE A 106 1.80 -13.83 0.41
N TYR A 107 1.16 -13.79 1.58
CA TYR A 107 1.28 -14.83 2.59
C TYR A 107 0.87 -16.21 2.07
N ALA A 108 -0.24 -16.32 1.33
CA ALA A 108 -0.72 -17.57 0.77
C ALA A 108 0.29 -18.17 -0.23
N ARG A 109 0.87 -17.32 -1.10
CA ARG A 109 1.95 -17.72 -2.03
C ARG A 109 3.20 -18.15 -1.27
N LEU A 110 3.63 -17.38 -0.28
CA LEU A 110 4.80 -17.72 0.55
C LEU A 110 4.62 -19.08 1.23
N ARG A 111 3.43 -19.33 1.80
CA ARG A 111 3.11 -20.59 2.48
C ARG A 111 3.19 -21.79 1.53
N ALA A 112 2.71 -21.62 0.30
CA ALA A 112 2.79 -22.65 -0.73
C ALA A 112 4.24 -22.92 -1.16
N VAL A 113 5.02 -21.86 -1.41
CA VAL A 113 6.44 -21.97 -1.82
C VAL A 113 7.32 -22.55 -0.72
N SER A 114 7.03 -22.22 0.54
CA SER A 114 7.80 -22.70 1.71
C SER A 114 7.44 -24.12 2.13
N GLY A 115 6.65 -24.86 1.34
CA GLY A 115 6.24 -26.22 1.67
C GLY A 115 5.49 -26.33 3.00
N PHE A 116 4.74 -25.30 3.40
CA PHE A 116 4.00 -25.25 4.67
C PHE A 116 4.87 -25.37 5.94
N ASN A 117 6.14 -24.96 5.89
CA ASN A 117 6.99 -24.88 7.08
C ASN A 117 6.31 -24.03 8.17
N ARG A 118 6.07 -24.65 9.35
CA ARG A 118 5.30 -24.04 10.45
C ARG A 118 5.93 -22.76 10.97
N ALA A 119 7.26 -22.68 11.07
CA ALA A 119 7.95 -21.51 11.59
C ALA A 119 7.75 -20.29 10.67
N ILE A 120 8.04 -20.45 9.38
CA ILE A 120 7.86 -19.39 8.38
C ILE A 120 6.39 -18.97 8.29
N THR A 121 5.49 -19.96 8.25
CA THR A 121 4.05 -19.70 8.20
C THR A 121 3.58 -18.89 9.40
N PHE A 122 4.01 -19.25 10.62
CA PHE A 122 3.63 -18.53 11.84
C PHE A 122 4.20 -17.10 11.88
N THR A 123 5.48 -16.92 11.57
CA THR A 123 6.12 -15.60 11.55
C THR A 123 5.43 -14.64 10.58
N PHE A 124 5.13 -15.10 9.35
CA PHE A 124 4.48 -14.26 8.36
C PHE A 124 2.99 -14.05 8.61
N ALA A 125 2.33 -14.96 9.33
CA ALA A 125 0.98 -14.72 9.83
C ALA A 125 0.97 -13.58 10.86
N LEU A 126 1.96 -13.52 11.78
CA LEU A 126 2.09 -12.41 12.72
C LEU A 126 2.38 -11.09 12.00
N LEU A 127 3.30 -11.07 11.05
CA LEU A 127 3.58 -9.86 10.25
C LEU A 127 2.35 -9.40 9.47
N TRP A 128 1.55 -10.33 8.93
CA TRP A 128 0.28 -10.00 8.29
C TRP A 128 -0.74 -9.39 9.28
N LEU A 129 -0.80 -9.87 10.52
CA LEU A 129 -1.63 -9.27 11.56
C LEU A 129 -1.17 -7.85 11.93
N CYS A 130 0.14 -7.58 11.90
CA CYS A 130 0.65 -6.22 12.07
C CYS A 130 0.20 -5.28 10.93
N VAL A 131 0.21 -5.76 9.68
CA VAL A 131 -0.33 -5.00 8.53
C VAL A 131 -1.82 -4.72 8.72
N LEU A 132 -2.60 -5.70 9.18
CA LEU A 132 -4.02 -5.52 9.49
C LEU A 132 -4.23 -4.48 10.60
N GLY A 133 -3.53 -4.61 11.72
CA GLY A 133 -3.65 -3.68 12.84
C GLY A 133 -3.32 -2.25 12.46
N THR A 134 -2.20 -2.04 11.76
CA THR A 134 -1.78 -0.70 11.33
C THR A 134 -2.68 -0.11 10.25
N SER A 135 -3.20 -0.93 9.32
CA SER A 135 -4.13 -0.46 8.30
C SER A 135 -5.49 -0.06 8.88
N LEU A 136 -5.98 -0.76 9.91
CA LEU A 136 -7.24 -0.42 10.60
C LEU A 136 -7.20 0.92 11.33
N LEU A 137 -6.02 1.42 11.70
CA LEU A 137 -5.88 2.71 12.34
C LEU A 137 -6.14 3.88 11.38
N ILE A 138 -5.95 3.68 10.07
CA ILE A 138 -6.14 4.74 9.06
C ILE A 138 -7.52 5.38 9.14
N PRO A 139 -8.65 4.64 8.97
CA PRO A 139 -9.97 5.23 9.06
C PRO A 139 -10.34 5.75 10.46
N ILE A 140 -9.59 5.42 11.51
CA ILE A 140 -9.86 5.84 12.89
C ILE A 140 -9.19 7.18 13.19
N VAL A 141 -7.96 7.36 12.74
CA VAL A 141 -7.13 8.53 13.06
C VAL A 141 -7.31 9.65 12.03
N GLY A 142 -7.75 9.32 10.81
CA GLY A 142 -7.95 10.28 9.73
C GLY A 142 -8.90 11.41 10.09
N LYS A 143 -8.48 12.64 9.79
CA LYS A 143 -9.27 13.87 9.99
C LYS A 143 -9.31 14.69 8.73
N ALA A 144 -10.48 15.21 8.40
CA ALA A 144 -10.69 16.08 7.26
C ALA A 144 -11.31 17.42 7.67
N ALA A 145 -11.00 18.47 6.92
CA ALA A 145 -11.70 19.75 6.98
C ALA A 145 -12.04 20.25 5.57
N SER A 146 -13.08 21.07 5.46
CA SER A 146 -13.44 21.73 4.21
C SER A 146 -12.79 23.13 4.16
N VAL A 147 -12.06 23.40 3.08
CA VAL A 147 -11.48 24.72 2.79
C VAL A 147 -11.81 25.10 1.35
N ASN A 148 -12.48 26.22 1.13
CA ASN A 148 -12.92 26.69 -0.19
C ASN A 148 -13.69 25.64 -1.01
N ASN A 149 -14.62 24.91 -0.36
CA ASN A 149 -15.39 23.81 -0.95
C ASN A 149 -14.53 22.61 -1.42
N VAL A 150 -13.30 22.48 -0.95
CA VAL A 150 -12.44 21.30 -1.19
C VAL A 150 -12.13 20.65 0.14
N CYS A 151 -12.19 19.32 0.19
CA CYS A 151 -11.82 18.58 1.39
C CYS A 151 -10.31 18.42 1.47
N LEU A 152 -9.75 18.73 2.63
CA LEU A 152 -8.34 18.60 2.94
C LEU A 152 -8.17 17.63 4.10
N TYR A 153 -7.12 16.83 4.02
CA TYR A 153 -6.68 15.98 5.11
C TYR A 153 -5.89 16.83 6.12
N THR A 154 -6.37 16.96 7.36
CA THR A 154 -5.91 18.02 8.28
C THR A 154 -5.04 17.56 9.45
N SER A 155 -4.89 16.27 9.66
CA SER A 155 -3.80 15.69 10.46
C SER A 155 -4.03 14.19 10.50
N SER A 156 -3.02 13.43 10.14
CA SER A 156 -2.77 12.14 10.76
C SER A 156 -1.69 12.39 11.78
N ASP A 157 -1.94 12.06 13.05
CA ASP A 157 -0.91 12.02 14.08
C ASP A 157 0.33 11.23 13.56
N ASP A 158 1.49 11.36 14.22
CA ASP A 158 2.79 10.76 13.83
C ASP A 158 2.72 9.26 13.43
N TYR A 159 1.64 8.57 13.79
CA TYR A 159 1.28 7.21 13.44
C TYR A 159 0.94 6.96 11.96
N SER A 160 0.70 7.99 11.13
CA SER A 160 0.35 7.82 9.70
C SER A 160 1.37 6.99 8.93
N GLY A 161 2.65 7.21 9.21
CA GLY A 161 3.74 6.49 8.58
C GLY A 161 3.83 5.03 9.00
N ALA A 162 3.22 4.63 10.12
CA ALA A 162 3.32 3.28 10.66
C ALA A 162 2.71 2.24 9.71
N ALA A 163 1.58 2.56 9.06
CA ALA A 163 0.98 1.66 8.07
C ALA A 163 1.90 1.47 6.86
N GLY A 164 2.45 2.56 6.33
CA GLY A 164 3.41 2.51 5.21
C GLY A 164 4.66 1.71 5.56
N ILE A 165 5.29 1.99 6.71
CA ILE A 165 6.49 1.29 7.18
C ILE A 165 6.20 -0.20 7.37
N THR A 166 5.07 -0.54 7.99
CA THR A 166 4.70 -1.94 8.25
C THR A 166 4.51 -2.71 6.94
N ILE A 167 3.85 -2.10 5.95
CA ILE A 167 3.68 -2.68 4.61
C ILE A 167 5.03 -2.84 3.91
N LEU A 168 5.92 -1.85 3.97
CA LEU A 168 7.26 -1.95 3.38
C LEU A 168 8.06 -3.11 3.99
N VAL A 169 8.08 -3.21 5.33
CA VAL A 169 8.77 -4.30 6.04
C VAL A 169 8.18 -5.65 5.65
N TYR A 170 6.86 -5.75 5.61
CA TYR A 170 6.15 -6.96 5.20
C TYR A 170 6.53 -7.40 3.78
N ASP A 171 6.37 -6.51 2.79
CA ASP A 171 6.61 -6.82 1.38
C ASP A 171 8.09 -7.14 1.12
N THR A 172 9.01 -6.43 1.78
CA THR A 172 10.45 -6.71 1.69
C THR A 172 10.78 -8.07 2.29
N ALA A 173 10.24 -8.40 3.47
CA ALA A 173 10.48 -9.70 4.09
C ALA A 173 9.89 -10.86 3.26
N VAL A 174 8.69 -10.68 2.70
CA VAL A 174 8.08 -11.66 1.79
C VAL A 174 8.93 -11.83 0.55
N PHE A 175 9.34 -10.74 -0.09
CA PHE A 175 10.19 -10.77 -1.27
C PHE A 175 11.48 -11.54 -1.02
N LEU A 176 12.22 -11.19 0.03
CA LEU A 176 13.48 -11.85 0.37
C LEU A 176 13.27 -13.33 0.67
N THR A 177 12.22 -13.68 1.40
CA THR A 177 11.96 -15.08 1.79
C THR A 177 11.53 -15.93 0.60
N ILE A 178 10.62 -15.43 -0.25
CA ILE A 178 10.23 -16.13 -1.48
C ILE A 178 11.44 -16.30 -2.39
N SER A 179 12.26 -15.25 -2.56
CA SER A 179 13.50 -15.32 -3.35
C SER A 179 14.45 -16.39 -2.82
N TYR A 180 14.67 -16.41 -1.50
CA TYR A 180 15.52 -17.41 -0.87
C TYR A 180 15.00 -18.84 -1.06
N GLN A 181 13.70 -19.06 -0.84
CA GLN A 181 13.08 -20.38 -1.00
C GLN A 181 13.11 -20.86 -2.45
N LEU A 182 12.90 -19.96 -3.42
CA LEU A 182 13.03 -20.28 -4.84
C LEU A 182 14.46 -20.71 -5.17
N VAL A 183 15.46 -19.97 -4.70
CA VAL A 183 16.87 -20.33 -4.93
C VAL A 183 17.21 -21.67 -4.28
N GLY A 184 16.74 -21.92 -3.06
CA GLY A 184 16.97 -23.18 -2.35
C GLY A 184 16.28 -24.39 -3.00
N ASN A 185 15.05 -24.22 -3.46
CA ASN A 185 14.22 -25.32 -3.97
C ASN A 185 14.41 -25.59 -5.47
N TYR A 186 14.79 -24.59 -6.28
CA TYR A 186 14.98 -24.74 -7.74
C TYR A 186 16.45 -24.68 -8.18
N GLY A 187 17.37 -24.26 -7.30
CA GLY A 187 18.81 -24.14 -7.58
C GLY A 187 19.63 -25.42 -7.33
N LEU A 188 19.00 -26.54 -7.01
CA LEU A 188 19.66 -27.82 -6.73
C LEU A 188 19.03 -28.95 -7.55
N ASP A 189 19.32 -28.94 -8.84
CA ASP A 189 19.47 -30.15 -9.65
C ASP A 189 20.98 -30.34 -9.93
N VAL A 190 21.79 -30.20 -8.85
CA VAL A 190 23.23 -30.48 -8.88
C VAL A 190 23.43 -31.90 -8.37
N ASP A 191 24.13 -32.68 -9.18
CA ASP A 191 24.48 -34.09 -9.03
C ASP A 191 24.55 -34.60 -7.57
N PRO A 192 23.93 -35.76 -7.23
CA PRO A 192 23.91 -36.30 -5.86
C PRO A 192 25.26 -36.64 -5.24
N THR A 193 26.38 -36.46 -5.95
CA THR A 193 27.69 -36.97 -5.55
C THR A 193 28.45 -36.09 -4.55
N ASP A 194 28.03 -34.86 -4.25
CA ASP A 194 28.75 -33.98 -3.32
C ASP A 194 28.04 -33.81 -1.96
N SER A 195 27.82 -34.95 -1.32
CA SER A 195 27.16 -35.10 -0.01
C SER A 195 28.07 -34.72 1.18
N ALA A 196 28.77 -33.57 1.14
CA ALA A 196 29.76 -33.28 2.18
C ALA A 196 30.01 -31.81 2.56
N ARG A 197 29.16 -30.84 2.17
CA ARG A 197 29.29 -29.46 2.70
C ARG A 197 27.96 -28.89 3.17
N GLY A 198 27.71 -29.11 4.46
CA GLY A 198 26.68 -28.40 5.22
C GLY A 198 26.85 -26.88 5.17
N THR A 199 25.71 -26.20 5.19
CA THR A 199 25.46 -24.92 5.88
C THR A 199 26.42 -23.73 5.67
N ALA A 200 27.25 -23.72 4.62
CA ALA A 200 28.09 -22.58 4.27
C ALA A 200 27.78 -22.08 2.84
N CYS A 201 27.71 -20.75 2.70
CA CYS A 201 27.56 -19.95 1.47
C CYS A 201 26.13 -19.70 0.95
N SER A 202 25.35 -18.96 1.76
CA SER A 202 24.13 -18.26 1.32
C SER A 202 24.42 -17.14 0.31
N TRP A 203 25.62 -16.52 0.37
CA TRP A 203 25.95 -15.35 -0.45
C TRP A 203 26.38 -15.70 -1.89
N ASP A 204 27.14 -16.79 -2.08
CA ASP A 204 27.53 -17.23 -3.42
C ASP A 204 26.32 -17.70 -4.23
N ARG A 205 25.37 -18.42 -3.60
CA ARG A 205 24.11 -18.82 -4.25
C ARG A 205 23.26 -17.62 -4.68
N ALA A 206 23.19 -16.55 -3.88
CA ALA A 206 22.49 -15.32 -4.26
C ALA A 206 23.17 -14.60 -5.44
N ARG A 207 24.51 -14.58 -5.48
CA ARG A 207 25.29 -14.03 -6.60
C ARG A 207 25.06 -14.80 -7.90
N TRP A 208 24.90 -16.13 -7.83
CA TRP A 208 24.55 -16.97 -8.97
C TRP A 208 23.15 -16.69 -9.53
N PHE A 209 22.17 -16.35 -8.68
CA PHE A 209 20.81 -15.98 -9.09
C PHE A 209 20.78 -14.64 -9.85
N ILE A 210 21.51 -13.64 -9.36
CA ILE A 210 21.69 -12.34 -10.06
C ILE A 210 22.41 -12.54 -11.42
N SER A 211 23.29 -13.54 -11.51
CA SER A 211 24.04 -13.87 -12.72
C SER A 211 23.19 -14.61 -13.79
N GLY A 212 22.07 -15.24 -13.41
CA GLY A 212 21.06 -15.77 -14.34
C GLY A 212 21.52 -16.88 -15.31
N LYS A 213 22.67 -17.52 -15.04
CA LYS A 213 23.39 -18.32 -16.06
C LYS A 213 22.87 -19.73 -16.33
N ASN A 214 22.15 -20.41 -15.43
CA ASN A 214 21.76 -21.83 -15.63
C ASN A 214 20.38 -22.22 -15.07
N LEU A 215 19.35 -21.35 -15.18
CA LEU A 215 17.98 -21.73 -14.81
C LEU A 215 17.24 -22.31 -16.03
N PRO A 216 16.53 -23.46 -15.90
CA PRO A 216 15.72 -24.01 -16.99
C PRO A 216 14.71 -22.95 -17.47
N ALA A 217 14.64 -22.75 -18.80
CA ALA A 217 13.99 -21.58 -19.41
C ALA A 217 12.55 -21.33 -18.92
N PHE A 218 11.80 -22.39 -18.62
CA PHE A 218 10.42 -22.29 -18.12
C PHE A 218 10.34 -21.79 -16.67
N SER A 219 11.19 -22.33 -15.78
CA SER A 219 11.29 -21.84 -14.39
C SER A 219 11.89 -20.43 -14.38
N LYS A 220 12.88 -20.15 -15.23
CA LYS A 220 13.44 -18.81 -15.41
C LYS A 220 12.36 -17.80 -15.76
N THR A 221 11.50 -18.04 -16.75
CA THR A 221 10.45 -17.08 -17.14
C THR A 221 9.39 -16.90 -16.06
N LEU A 222 8.88 -17.98 -15.47
CA LEU A 222 7.88 -17.91 -14.38
C LEU A 222 8.41 -17.24 -13.11
N LEU A 223 9.65 -17.55 -12.72
CA LEU A 223 10.31 -16.93 -11.58
C LEU A 223 10.64 -15.45 -11.87
N THR A 224 11.06 -15.12 -13.09
CA THR A 224 11.36 -13.73 -13.48
C THR A 224 10.10 -12.87 -13.43
N GLU A 225 8.97 -13.33 -13.98
CA GLU A 225 7.73 -12.54 -13.97
C GLU A 225 7.11 -12.41 -12.56
N GLY A 226 7.14 -13.47 -11.76
CA GLY A 226 6.63 -13.46 -10.39
C GLY A 226 7.48 -12.60 -9.45
N GLN A 227 8.82 -12.72 -9.50
CA GLN A 227 9.76 -11.97 -8.65
C GLN A 227 9.78 -10.47 -8.96
N VAL A 228 9.71 -10.10 -10.24
CA VAL A 228 9.68 -8.69 -10.67
C VAL A 228 8.50 -7.96 -10.03
N TYR A 229 7.34 -8.61 -9.91
CA TYR A 229 6.18 -8.02 -9.25
C TYR A 229 6.48 -7.64 -7.78
N TYR A 230 7.05 -8.56 -7.00
CA TYR A 230 7.43 -8.27 -5.61
C TYR A 230 8.49 -7.16 -5.50
N MET A 231 9.46 -7.15 -6.39
CA MET A 231 10.49 -6.11 -6.44
C MET A 231 9.88 -4.74 -6.75
N ILE A 232 8.96 -4.67 -7.73
CA ILE A 232 8.22 -3.45 -8.04
C ILE A 232 7.44 -2.98 -6.81
N THR A 233 6.75 -3.88 -6.10
CA THR A 233 6.02 -3.51 -4.88
C THR A 233 6.94 -2.90 -3.82
N VAL A 234 8.10 -3.50 -3.56
CA VAL A 234 9.09 -2.95 -2.63
C VAL A 234 9.57 -1.56 -3.08
N LEU A 235 9.92 -1.39 -4.35
CA LEU A 235 10.37 -0.09 -4.88
C LEU A 235 9.30 0.99 -4.76
N VAL A 236 8.05 0.66 -5.10
CA VAL A 236 6.91 1.58 -4.96
C VAL A 236 6.70 1.97 -3.50
N ASN A 237 6.77 1.03 -2.56
CA ASN A 237 6.64 1.32 -1.13
C ASN A 237 7.79 2.20 -0.60
N VAL A 238 9.03 1.97 -1.06
CA VAL A 238 10.17 2.83 -0.71
C VAL A 238 9.96 4.24 -1.21
N VAL A 239 9.54 4.41 -2.48
CA VAL A 239 9.22 5.73 -3.05
C VAL A 239 8.08 6.39 -2.29
N ALA A 240 7.01 5.65 -1.96
CA ALA A 240 5.89 6.17 -1.20
C ALA A 240 6.31 6.71 0.18
N ILE A 241 7.11 5.95 0.93
CA ILE A 241 7.65 6.38 2.22
C ILE A 241 8.59 7.57 2.05
N ALA A 242 9.47 7.54 1.05
CA ALA A 242 10.36 8.66 0.76
C ALA A 242 9.59 9.94 0.44
N LEU A 243 8.44 9.86 -0.23
CA LEU A 243 7.55 11.02 -0.48
C LEU A 243 6.84 11.51 0.77
N VAL A 244 6.45 10.61 1.69
CA VAL A 244 5.83 10.97 2.97
C VAL A 244 6.82 11.68 3.88
N TYR A 245 8.07 11.21 3.93
CA TYR A 245 9.13 11.77 4.80
C TYR A 245 10.04 12.78 4.10
N ALA A 246 9.88 13.00 2.79
CA ALA A 246 10.57 14.08 2.10
C ALA A 246 10.19 15.38 2.82
N PRO A 247 11.17 16.28 3.09
CA PRO A 247 10.88 17.55 3.73
C PRO A 247 9.90 18.33 2.84
N GLN A 248 8.63 18.26 3.20
CA GLN A 248 7.62 19.14 2.64
C GLN A 248 7.93 20.50 3.24
N ASP A 249 8.30 21.47 2.39
CA ASP A 249 8.64 22.83 2.82
C ASP A 249 7.73 23.25 3.99
N LEU A 250 8.32 23.33 5.18
CA LEU A 250 7.64 23.56 6.47
C LEU A 250 6.74 24.83 6.44
N ALA A 251 6.95 25.70 5.45
CA ALA A 251 6.13 26.88 5.19
C ALA A 251 4.69 26.58 4.71
N SER A 252 4.41 25.47 4.00
CA SER A 252 3.04 25.20 3.51
C SER A 252 2.12 24.63 4.60
N TRP A 253 2.64 23.81 5.51
CA TRP A 253 1.90 23.26 6.64
C TRP A 253 1.66 24.30 7.74
N HIS A 254 2.62 25.19 8.01
CA HIS A 254 2.43 26.30 8.93
C HIS A 254 1.37 27.29 8.41
N ALA A 255 1.22 27.49 7.10
CA ALA A 255 0.14 28.33 6.57
C ALA A 255 -1.27 27.73 6.79
N VAL A 256 -1.39 26.39 6.84
CA VAL A 256 -2.64 25.69 7.16
C VAL A 256 -2.94 25.75 8.67
N SER A 257 -1.93 25.72 9.54
CA SER A 257 -2.13 25.85 10.99
C SER A 257 -2.32 27.31 11.45
N ILE A 258 -1.71 28.28 10.77
CA ILE A 258 -1.81 29.72 11.10
C ILE A 258 -3.06 30.36 10.46
N GLY A 259 -3.65 29.74 9.44
CA GLY A 259 -4.92 30.18 8.82
C GLY A 259 -6.20 29.64 9.47
N GLY A 260 -6.10 28.73 10.43
CA GLY A 260 -7.24 28.28 11.22
C GLY A 260 -7.59 29.34 12.27
N PRO A 261 -8.86 29.75 12.44
CA PRO A 261 -9.23 30.61 13.56
C PRO A 261 -8.85 29.88 14.84
N SER A 262 -8.01 30.55 15.62
CA SER A 262 -7.68 30.19 16.99
C SER A 262 -8.97 30.07 17.82
N TRP A 263 -9.53 28.87 17.91
CA TRP A 263 -10.32 28.46 19.07
C TRP A 263 -9.27 28.18 20.16
N GLY A 264 -8.72 29.19 20.84
CA GLY A 264 -9.52 30.12 21.61
C GLY A 264 -10.07 29.37 22.81
N LEU A 265 -9.17 28.95 23.71
CA LEU A 265 -9.48 28.52 25.07
C LEU A 265 -10.39 29.56 25.72
N SER A 266 -11.70 29.33 25.75
CA SER A 266 -12.61 30.00 26.68
C SER A 266 -13.96 29.28 26.73
N ALA A 267 -13.99 28.10 27.37
CA ALA A 267 -15.22 27.56 27.91
C ALA A 267 -15.47 28.21 29.29
N LYS A 268 -16.12 29.37 29.24
CA LYS A 268 -17.01 30.01 30.22
C LYS A 268 -16.79 29.73 31.72
N GLU A 269 -16.27 30.76 32.40
CA GLU A 269 -16.68 31.10 33.77
C GLU A 269 -17.95 31.98 33.72
N LYS A 270 -18.86 31.76 34.69
CA LYS A 270 -20.05 32.56 35.09
C LYS A 270 -21.27 32.56 34.17
N THR A 271 -22.29 31.82 34.62
CA THR A 271 -23.38 32.39 35.44
C THR A 271 -23.83 31.35 36.44
#